data_AF-A0A9D7Q4J6-F1
#
_entry.id   AF-A0A9D7Q4J6-F1
#
_cell.length_a   1.000
_cell.length_b   1.000
_cell.length_c   1.000
_cell.angle_alpha   90.00
_cell.angle_beta   90.00
_cell.angle_gamma   90.00
#
_symmetry.space_group_name_H-M   'P 1'
#
loop_
_entity.id
_entity.type
_entity.pdbx_description
1 polymer ?
#
loop_
_entity_poly.entity_id
_entity_poly.type
_entity_poly.pdbx_seq_one_letter_code
_entity_poly.pdbx_strand_id
1 'polypeptide(L)'
;MNTPVIQFQIHSEISQEIAYTLQVFGRYIGFSCKFLNADSDVDDAVVIIAEHGACDIPLSHFFSKCYLSGDYAFKSYFKKGPLHYSSSGKPDYLSTCFYLLACIQEYADYKADRYHRFPFSESLQHTFNCVEKNLVADYFDLLYNNTKKINTQVSKQTIPSRVFLTHDIDTLYGALRENAKPLLRKGQIGKLLQLMMHHYFQTPDYMLFDKIMQLENAYDVKSTFFWLIHRNKYALRIPNADYVLEKKEVQQLLIAVKENDCVNGLHKSYSTKSYSNELQLLKR
;
A
#
# COMPACT_ATOMS: atom_id res chain seq x y z
N MET A 1 6.02 20.86 19.23
CA MET A 1 7.38 20.40 19.58
C MET A 1 8.23 20.49 18.32
N ASN A 2 9.47 20.97 18.41
CA ASN A 2 10.36 20.99 17.24
C ASN A 2 10.80 19.55 16.95
N THR A 3 10.50 19.07 15.73
CA THR A 3 10.98 17.77 15.26
C THR A 3 12.50 17.83 15.13
N PRO A 4 13.27 16.91 15.75
CA PRO A 4 14.73 16.91 15.62
C PRO A 4 15.15 16.76 14.16
N VAL A 5 16.25 17.39 13.78
CA VAL A 5 16.79 17.36 12.42
C VAL A 5 18.08 16.55 12.43
N ILE A 6 18.14 15.50 11.62
CA ILE A 6 19.36 14.70 11.44
C ILE A 6 19.98 15.03 10.09
N GLN A 7 21.28 15.28 10.10
CA GLN A 7 22.06 15.59 8.90
C GLN A 7 22.64 14.32 8.30
N PHE A 8 22.45 14.15 7.00
CA PHE A 8 22.90 12.99 6.24
C PHE A 8 23.76 13.41 5.06
N GLN A 9 24.78 12.60 4.78
CA GLN A 9 25.60 12.68 3.58
C GLN A 9 25.58 11.33 2.89
N ILE A 10 25.15 11.30 1.62
CA ILE A 10 24.92 10.06 0.87
C ILE A 10 25.95 9.97 -0.25
N HIS A 11 26.85 9.00 -0.15
CA HIS A 11 27.86 8.65 -1.15
C HIS A 11 27.38 7.45 -1.97
N SER A 12 26.43 7.70 -2.87
CA SER A 12 25.86 6.69 -3.77
C SER A 12 25.27 7.36 -5.02
N GLU A 13 25.32 6.65 -6.14
CA GLU A 13 24.68 7.07 -7.39
C GLU A 13 23.14 7.09 -7.28
N ILE A 14 22.55 6.32 -6.35
CA ILE A 14 21.10 6.26 -6.08
C ILE A 14 20.70 7.15 -4.89
N SER A 15 21.36 8.29 -4.73
CA SER A 15 21.19 9.16 -3.55
C SER A 15 19.76 9.68 -3.37
N GLN A 16 19.00 9.86 -4.45
CA GLN A 16 17.61 10.35 -4.39
C GLN A 16 16.67 9.29 -3.80
N GLU A 17 16.83 8.04 -4.22
CA GLU A 17 16.09 6.87 -3.73
C GLU A 17 16.36 6.63 -2.24
N ILE A 18 17.62 6.75 -1.85
CA ILE A 18 18.05 6.63 -0.45
C ILE A 18 17.51 7.80 0.37
N ALA A 19 17.55 9.03 -0.15
CA ALA A 19 16.97 10.20 0.51
C ALA A 19 15.46 10.06 0.74
N TYR A 20 14.72 9.56 -0.25
CA TYR A 20 13.29 9.24 -0.10
C TYR A 20 13.08 8.24 1.05
N THR A 21 13.83 7.14 1.05
CA THR A 21 13.70 6.09 2.07
C THR A 21 14.04 6.61 3.46
N LEU A 22 15.06 7.46 3.57
CA LEU A 22 15.42 8.15 4.82
C LEU A 22 14.33 9.08 5.31
N GLN A 23 13.59 9.77 4.44
CA GLN A 23 12.45 10.58 4.86
C GLN A 23 11.32 9.72 5.42
N VAL A 24 11.07 8.54 4.83
CA VAL A 24 10.09 7.57 5.38
C VAL A 24 10.57 7.05 6.73
N PHE A 25 11.85 6.69 6.85
CA PHE A 25 12.48 6.27 8.10
C PHE A 25 12.42 7.36 9.18
N GLY A 26 12.72 8.62 8.82
CA GLY A 26 12.61 9.76 9.71
C GLY A 26 11.18 9.97 10.21
N ARG A 27 10.17 9.85 9.34
CA ARG A 27 8.75 9.85 9.74
C ARG A 27 8.37 8.68 10.63
N TYR A 28 9.03 7.52 10.49
CA TYR A 28 8.80 6.35 11.33
C TYR A 28 9.41 6.53 12.73
N ILE A 29 10.63 7.06 12.83
CA ILE A 29 11.35 7.26 14.10
C ILE A 29 10.98 8.57 14.81
N GLY A 30 10.62 9.62 14.10
CA GLY A 30 10.24 10.92 14.67
C GLY A 30 11.28 12.03 14.48
N PHE A 31 11.99 12.04 13.36
CA PHE A 31 12.93 13.11 12.98
C PHE A 31 12.72 13.57 11.54
N SER A 32 13.28 14.72 11.20
CA SER A 32 13.36 15.24 9.83
C SER A 32 14.78 15.14 9.30
N CYS A 33 14.91 14.97 7.98
CA CYS A 33 16.20 14.78 7.32
C CYS A 33 16.68 16.10 6.70
N LYS A 34 17.95 16.43 6.92
CA LYS A 34 18.67 17.45 6.14
C LYS A 34 19.79 16.75 5.37
N PHE A 35 19.80 16.90 4.05
CA PHE A 35 20.83 16.30 3.20
C PHE A 35 21.91 17.33 2.90
N LEU A 36 23.17 16.95 3.12
CA LEU A 36 24.36 17.75 2.82
C LEU A 36 24.99 17.28 1.51
N ASN A 37 25.73 18.17 0.85
CA ASN A 37 26.51 17.80 -0.32
C ASN A 37 27.65 16.86 0.08
N ALA A 38 28.02 15.93 -0.81
CA ALA A 38 29.05 14.94 -0.57
C ALA A 38 30.46 15.52 -0.30
N ASP A 39 30.68 16.81 -0.60
CA ASP A 39 31.96 17.51 -0.38
C ASP A 39 31.91 18.50 0.80
N SER A 40 30.85 18.48 1.60
CA SER A 40 30.72 19.38 2.76
C SER A 40 31.62 18.91 3.90
N ASP A 41 32.15 19.86 4.70
CA ASP A 41 32.90 19.53 5.92
C ASP A 41 32.06 18.62 6.82
N VAL A 42 32.66 17.50 7.22
CA VAL A 42 31.99 16.46 8.02
C VAL A 42 32.16 16.78 9.49
N ASP A 43 31.09 17.26 10.12
CA ASP A 43 30.98 17.27 11.58
C ASP A 43 30.72 15.83 12.08
N ASP A 44 31.19 15.51 13.29
CA ASP A 44 31.03 14.19 13.91
C ASP A 44 29.56 13.78 14.07
N ALA A 45 28.65 14.77 14.10
CA ALA A 45 27.21 14.57 14.18
C ALA A 45 26.53 14.14 12.86
N VAL A 46 27.21 14.29 11.71
CA VAL A 46 26.68 13.92 10.39
C VAL A 46 26.67 12.41 10.23
N VAL A 47 25.55 11.86 9.76
CA VAL A 47 25.41 10.43 9.44
C VAL A 47 25.87 10.18 8.02
N ILE A 48 26.94 9.39 7.87
CA ILE A 48 27.53 9.06 6.57
C ILE A 48 26.94 7.75 6.06
N ILE A 49 26.44 7.79 4.83
CA ILE A 49 25.84 6.65 4.14
C ILE A 49 26.66 6.41 2.88
N ALA A 50 27.20 5.20 2.71
CA ALA A 50 28.08 4.93 1.58
C ALA A 50 28.06 3.47 1.14
N GLU A 51 28.36 3.25 -0.14
CA GLU A 51 28.56 1.91 -0.72
C GLU A 51 29.95 1.33 -0.43
N HIS A 52 30.92 2.21 -0.17
CA HIS A 52 32.33 1.87 0.06
C HIS A 52 32.91 2.70 1.20
N GLY A 53 33.98 2.19 1.84
CA GLY A 53 34.71 2.91 2.87
C GLY A 53 34.05 2.93 4.25
N ALA A 54 34.54 3.82 5.11
CA ALA A 54 34.00 4.01 6.46
C ALA A 54 32.69 4.81 6.40
N CYS A 55 31.62 4.25 6.95
CA CYS A 55 30.30 4.85 6.99
C CYS A 55 29.53 4.40 8.24
N ASP A 56 28.50 5.16 8.60
CA ASP A 56 27.58 4.83 9.68
C ASP A 56 26.49 3.85 9.22
N ILE A 57 26.05 3.99 7.96
CA ILE A 57 25.05 3.11 7.34
C ILE A 57 25.62 2.60 6.00
N PRO A 58 25.91 1.29 5.89
CA PRO A 58 26.43 0.71 4.66
C PRO A 58 25.33 0.49 3.63
N LEU A 59 25.66 0.75 2.37
CA LEU A 59 24.83 0.41 1.20
C LEU A 59 25.47 -0.72 0.38
N SER A 60 24.63 -1.43 -0.36
CA SER A 60 25.02 -2.49 -1.27
C SER A 60 25.34 -1.91 -2.64
N HIS A 61 26.64 -1.82 -2.95
CA HIS A 61 27.10 -1.45 -4.29
C HIS A 61 26.48 -2.34 -5.39
N PHE A 62 26.34 -3.63 -5.10
CA PHE A 62 25.72 -4.59 -6.03
C PHE A 62 24.26 -4.22 -6.31
N PHE A 63 23.49 -3.87 -5.28
CA PHE A 63 22.12 -3.39 -5.45
C PHE A 63 22.07 -2.14 -6.33
N SER A 64 22.85 -1.09 -5.99
CA SER A 64 22.87 0.17 -6.74
C SER A 64 23.17 -0.07 -8.22
N LYS A 65 24.18 -0.89 -8.54
CA LYS A 65 24.55 -1.18 -9.93
C LYS A 65 23.46 -1.92 -10.68
N CYS A 66 22.87 -2.95 -10.08
CA CYS A 66 21.77 -3.69 -10.70
C CYS A 66 20.50 -2.83 -10.85
N TYR A 67 20.19 -1.94 -9.91
CA TYR A 67 19.08 -1.00 -10.04
C TYR A 67 19.31 -0.03 -11.19
N LEU A 68 20.50 0.58 -11.27
CA LEU A 68 20.85 1.52 -12.34
C LEU A 68 20.95 0.86 -13.73
N SER A 69 21.26 -0.43 -13.79
CA SER A 69 21.22 -1.19 -15.04
C SER A 69 19.81 -1.61 -15.47
N GLY A 70 18.80 -1.37 -14.63
CA GLY A 70 17.41 -1.76 -14.89
C GLY A 70 17.07 -3.22 -14.61
N ASP A 71 17.86 -3.93 -13.78
CA ASP A 71 17.65 -5.35 -13.53
C ASP A 71 16.34 -5.64 -12.78
N TYR A 72 15.95 -4.94 -11.73
CA TYR A 72 14.69 -5.06 -10.95
C TYR A 72 14.20 -6.45 -10.45
N ALA A 73 14.65 -7.58 -10.99
CA ALA A 73 14.24 -8.92 -10.62
C ALA A 73 14.76 -9.29 -9.24
N PHE A 74 13.87 -9.48 -8.27
CA PHE A 74 14.25 -9.72 -6.86
C PHE A 74 15.25 -10.90 -6.70
N LYS A 75 15.18 -11.91 -7.57
CA LYS A 75 16.05 -13.10 -7.57
C LYS A 75 17.52 -12.75 -7.78
N SER A 76 17.82 -11.68 -8.53
CA SER A 76 19.18 -11.17 -8.75
C SER A 76 19.79 -10.64 -7.45
N TYR A 77 18.96 -10.06 -6.58
CA TYR A 77 19.40 -9.34 -5.38
C TYR A 77 19.31 -10.13 -4.08
N PHE A 78 18.24 -10.90 -3.92
CA PHE A 78 17.87 -11.55 -2.67
C PHE A 78 18.18 -13.04 -2.73
N LYS A 79 19.41 -13.41 -2.36
CA LYS A 79 19.86 -14.82 -2.44
C LYS A 79 19.48 -15.67 -1.23
N LYS A 80 19.63 -15.12 -0.02
CA LYS A 80 19.45 -15.87 1.25
C LYS A 80 18.15 -15.54 1.97
N GLY A 81 17.53 -14.42 1.60
CA GLY A 81 16.36 -13.87 2.27
C GLY A 81 16.07 -12.46 1.75
N PRO A 82 14.99 -11.82 2.23
CA PRO A 82 14.52 -10.54 1.74
C PRO A 82 15.33 -9.36 2.33
N LEU A 83 16.66 -9.45 2.32
CA LEU A 83 17.61 -8.44 2.84
C LEU A 83 18.84 -8.34 1.93
N HIS A 84 19.20 -7.12 1.55
CA HIS A 84 20.45 -6.82 0.85
C HIS A 84 21.63 -6.79 1.81
N TYR A 85 22.81 -7.02 1.26
CA TYR A 85 24.08 -6.96 2.00
C TYR A 85 25.10 -6.13 1.20
N SER A 86 25.91 -5.37 1.92
CA SER A 86 27.06 -4.65 1.38
C SER A 86 28.15 -5.62 0.91
N SER A 87 29.15 -5.10 0.20
CA SER A 87 30.36 -5.85 -0.19
C SER A 87 31.13 -6.41 1.01
N SER A 88 31.03 -5.75 2.17
CA SER A 88 31.61 -6.19 3.44
C SER A 88 30.71 -7.17 4.22
N GLY A 89 29.58 -7.60 3.65
CA GLY A 89 28.65 -8.53 4.27
C GLY A 89 27.77 -7.92 5.37
N LYS A 90 27.78 -6.59 5.53
CA LYS A 90 26.89 -5.91 6.47
C LYS A 90 25.48 -5.78 5.87
N PRO A 91 24.41 -5.90 6.68
CA PRO A 91 23.05 -5.64 6.21
C PRO A 91 22.88 -4.24 5.62
N ASP A 92 22.21 -4.17 4.47
CA ASP A 92 21.77 -2.92 3.87
C ASP A 92 20.25 -2.80 4.01
N TYR A 93 19.84 -2.17 5.11
CA TYR A 93 18.43 -1.96 5.43
C TYR A 93 17.79 -0.89 4.55
N LEU A 94 18.53 0.16 4.17
CA LEU A 94 17.97 1.28 3.41
C LEU A 94 17.61 0.87 1.98
N SER A 95 18.53 0.23 1.25
CA SER A 95 18.21 -0.24 -0.09
C SER A 95 17.10 -1.29 -0.09
N THR A 96 17.07 -2.13 0.96
CA THR A 96 16.02 -3.16 1.09
C THR A 96 14.65 -2.50 1.31
N CYS A 97 14.58 -1.49 2.18
CA CYS A 97 13.36 -0.73 2.39
C CYS A 97 12.94 0.04 1.14
N PHE A 98 13.90 0.63 0.41
CA PHE A 98 13.63 1.26 -0.88
C PHE A 98 12.98 0.27 -1.85
N TYR A 99 13.57 -0.91 -2.02
CA TYR A 99 13.05 -1.96 -2.91
C TYR A 99 11.59 -2.33 -2.60
N LEU A 100 11.29 -2.50 -1.31
CA LEU A 100 9.96 -2.89 -0.82
C LEU A 100 8.94 -1.75 -0.93
N LEU A 101 9.32 -0.52 -0.59
CA LEU A 101 8.44 0.66 -0.62
C LEU A 101 8.11 1.10 -2.05
N ALA A 102 9.08 1.00 -2.96
CA ALA A 102 8.91 1.37 -4.36
C ALA A 102 8.36 0.22 -5.23
N CYS A 103 8.08 -0.95 -4.63
CA CYS A 103 7.62 -2.15 -5.34
C CYS A 103 8.47 -2.47 -6.58
N ILE A 104 9.80 -2.36 -6.48
CA ILE A 104 10.72 -2.46 -7.65
C ILE A 104 10.48 -3.73 -8.48
N GLN A 105 10.10 -4.84 -7.84
CA GLN A 105 9.74 -6.10 -8.52
C GLN A 105 8.69 -5.95 -9.63
N GLU A 106 7.78 -4.98 -9.52
CA GLU A 106 6.71 -4.75 -10.52
C GLU A 106 7.23 -4.11 -11.81
N TYR A 107 8.46 -3.60 -11.81
CA TYR A 107 9.14 -3.05 -12.99
C TYR A 107 10.03 -4.07 -13.70
N ALA A 108 10.27 -5.24 -13.10
CA ALA A 108 11.04 -6.31 -13.71
C ALA A 108 10.28 -6.94 -14.89
N ASP A 109 10.96 -7.74 -15.70
CA ASP A 109 10.27 -8.62 -16.64
C ASP A 109 9.56 -9.74 -15.88
N TYR A 110 8.24 -9.81 -16.02
CA TYR A 110 7.42 -10.86 -15.40
C TYR A 110 6.38 -11.41 -16.38
N LYS A 111 5.97 -12.66 -16.11
CA LYS A 111 4.82 -13.24 -16.78
C LYS A 111 3.55 -12.67 -16.14
N ALA A 112 2.94 -11.70 -16.81
CA ALA A 112 1.74 -11.07 -16.29
C ALA A 112 0.58 -12.06 -16.11
N ASP A 113 -0.29 -11.78 -15.14
CA ASP A 113 -1.55 -12.50 -15.00
C ASP A 113 -2.48 -12.23 -16.20
N ARG A 114 -3.65 -12.89 -16.23
CA ARG A 114 -4.66 -12.70 -17.29
C ARG A 114 -5.20 -11.27 -17.42
N TYR A 115 -4.85 -10.39 -16.47
CA TYR A 115 -5.25 -8.99 -16.40
C TYR A 115 -4.07 -8.04 -16.61
N HIS A 116 -2.92 -8.56 -17.06
CA HIS A 116 -1.69 -7.82 -17.27
C HIS A 116 -1.12 -7.19 -15.99
N ARG A 117 -1.34 -7.83 -14.83
CA ARG A 117 -0.80 -7.39 -13.54
C ARG A 117 0.36 -8.28 -13.10
N PHE A 118 1.21 -7.72 -12.24
CA PHE A 118 2.24 -8.48 -11.53
C PHE A 118 1.58 -9.54 -10.64
N PRO A 119 1.82 -10.84 -10.88
CA PRO A 119 1.18 -11.90 -10.11
C PRO A 119 1.86 -12.09 -8.74
N PHE A 120 1.05 -12.34 -7.70
CA PHE A 120 1.57 -12.61 -6.35
C PHE A 120 2.57 -13.78 -6.32
N SER A 121 2.38 -14.81 -7.14
CA SER A 121 3.29 -15.96 -7.21
C SER A 121 4.71 -15.62 -7.65
N GLU A 122 4.90 -14.51 -8.38
CA GLU A 122 6.22 -14.01 -8.80
C GLU A 122 6.81 -13.02 -7.81
N SER A 123 6.12 -12.73 -6.69
CA SER A 123 6.59 -11.77 -5.70
C SER A 123 7.68 -12.32 -4.80
N LEU A 124 8.51 -11.40 -4.29
CA LEU A 124 9.42 -11.62 -3.18
C LEU A 124 8.66 -12.15 -1.95
N GLN A 125 7.48 -11.61 -1.67
CA GLN A 125 6.65 -11.97 -0.52
C GLN A 125 6.21 -13.44 -0.55
N HIS A 126 5.79 -13.91 -1.71
CA HIS A 126 5.47 -15.33 -1.93
C HIS A 126 6.72 -16.20 -1.80
N THR A 127 7.83 -15.79 -2.42
CA THR A 127 9.07 -16.58 -2.47
C THR A 127 9.69 -16.80 -1.08
N PHE A 128 9.68 -15.78 -0.22
CA PHE A 128 10.21 -15.88 1.15
C PHE A 128 9.14 -16.10 2.22
N ASN A 129 7.90 -16.37 1.83
CA ASN A 129 6.77 -16.56 2.73
C ASN A 129 6.69 -15.48 3.83
N CYS A 130 6.74 -14.21 3.42
CA CYS A 130 6.80 -13.06 4.32
C CYS A 130 5.64 -12.07 4.13
N VAL A 131 4.54 -12.50 3.52
CA VAL A 131 3.36 -11.65 3.25
C VAL A 131 2.72 -11.06 4.50
N GLU A 132 2.82 -11.75 5.64
CA GLU A 132 2.27 -11.29 6.93
C GLU A 132 3.26 -10.45 7.75
N LYS A 133 4.48 -10.20 7.24
CA LYS A 133 5.53 -9.50 7.96
C LYS A 133 5.65 -8.04 7.52
N ASN A 134 5.76 -7.13 8.49
CA ASN A 134 6.08 -5.74 8.22
C ASN A 134 7.60 -5.54 8.13
N LEU A 135 8.21 -6.09 7.08
CA LEU A 135 9.66 -6.10 6.91
C LEU A 135 10.27 -4.68 6.91
N VAL A 136 9.57 -3.68 6.37
CA VAL A 136 10.07 -2.29 6.36
C VAL A 136 10.18 -1.76 7.79
N ALA A 137 9.17 -1.97 8.63
CA ALA A 137 9.23 -1.56 10.03
C ALA A 137 10.33 -2.32 10.79
N ASP A 138 10.43 -3.64 10.59
CA ASP A 138 11.48 -4.47 11.22
C ASP A 138 12.89 -3.98 10.83
N TYR A 139 13.10 -3.65 9.56
CA TYR A 139 14.38 -3.15 9.07
C TYR A 139 14.67 -1.70 9.49
N PHE A 140 13.65 -0.85 9.62
CA PHE A 140 13.82 0.47 10.22
C PHE A 140 14.19 0.39 11.70
N ASP A 141 13.60 -0.54 12.45
CA ASP A 141 13.97 -0.77 13.84
C ASP A 141 15.41 -1.28 13.97
N LEU A 142 15.79 -2.23 13.12
CA LEU A 142 17.17 -2.71 13.06
C LEU A 142 18.14 -1.59 12.65
N LEU A 143 17.77 -0.73 11.70
CA LEU A 143 18.58 0.41 11.29
C LEU A 143 18.77 1.40 12.45
N TYR A 144 17.67 1.81 13.10
CA TYR A 144 17.71 2.72 14.25
C TYR A 144 18.59 2.18 15.38
N ASN A 145 18.41 0.91 15.75
CA ASN A 145 19.16 0.28 16.83
C ASN A 145 20.66 0.16 16.50
N ASN A 146 21.02 -0.02 15.23
CA ASN A 146 22.41 -0.18 14.79
C ASN A 146 23.11 1.14 14.45
N THR A 147 22.41 2.27 14.32
CA THR A 147 23.01 3.57 14.01
C THR A 147 23.11 4.46 15.24
N LYS A 148 24.24 4.35 15.95
CA LYS A 148 24.51 5.09 17.20
C LYS A 148 24.27 6.60 17.07
N LYS A 149 24.76 7.23 15.98
CA LYS A 149 24.59 8.67 15.77
C LYS A 149 23.13 9.11 15.75
N ILE A 150 22.21 8.26 15.27
CA ILE A 150 20.77 8.56 15.25
C ILE A 150 20.16 8.30 16.63
N ASN A 151 20.44 7.13 17.23
CA ASN A 151 19.82 6.73 18.49
C ASN A 151 20.23 7.60 19.69
N THR A 152 21.40 8.25 19.64
CA THR A 152 21.83 9.21 20.66
C THR A 152 21.19 10.59 20.50
N GLN A 153 20.72 10.93 19.30
CA GLN A 153 20.13 12.25 19.00
C GLN A 153 18.61 12.24 19.07
N VAL A 154 17.96 11.09 18.82
CA VAL A 154 16.51 10.97 18.72
C VAL A 154 16.03 9.72 19.43
N SER A 155 14.99 9.86 20.25
CA SER A 155 14.23 8.73 20.77
C SER A 155 13.12 8.35 19.79
N LYS A 156 12.97 7.05 19.50
CA LYS A 156 11.87 6.56 18.66
C LYS A 156 10.53 7.02 19.23
N GLN A 157 9.77 7.72 18.41
CA GLN A 157 8.43 8.18 18.77
C GLN A 157 7.47 7.00 18.95
N THR A 158 6.51 7.17 19.85
CA THR A 158 5.33 6.32 19.98
C THR A 158 4.16 6.98 19.26
N ILE A 159 3.87 6.51 18.04
CA ILE A 159 2.66 6.92 17.33
C ILE A 159 1.55 5.91 17.67
N PRO A 160 0.40 6.34 18.20
CA PRO A 160 -0.73 5.44 18.38
C PRO A 160 -1.23 4.96 17.02
N SER A 161 -1.54 3.66 16.93
CA SER A 161 -2.19 3.11 15.74
C SER A 161 -3.45 3.90 15.41
N ARG A 162 -3.63 4.22 14.14
CA ARG A 162 -4.87 4.83 13.64
C ARG A 162 -5.60 3.77 12.82
N VAL A 163 -6.88 3.61 13.11
CA VAL A 163 -7.77 2.76 12.33
C VAL A 163 -8.55 3.66 11.38
N PHE A 164 -8.57 3.29 10.11
CA PHE A 164 -9.38 3.96 9.09
C PHE A 164 -10.26 2.90 8.45
N LEU A 165 -11.56 3.05 8.58
CA LEU A 165 -12.53 2.12 8.03
C LEU A 165 -12.90 2.55 6.61
N THR A 166 -12.85 1.58 5.70
CA THR A 166 -13.13 1.80 4.28
C THR A 166 -14.00 0.68 3.74
N HIS A 167 -14.94 1.03 2.87
CA HIS A 167 -15.83 0.06 2.22
C HIS A 167 -15.74 0.23 0.71
N ASP A 168 -15.24 -0.77 -0.01
CA ASP A 168 -15.27 -0.79 -1.47
C ASP A 168 -16.65 -1.29 -1.94
N ILE A 169 -17.41 -0.43 -2.61
CA ILE A 169 -18.76 -0.73 -3.11
C ILE A 169 -18.65 -1.28 -4.52
N ASP A 170 -18.30 -2.56 -4.62
CA ASP A 170 -18.19 -3.27 -5.90
C ASP A 170 -19.56 -3.69 -6.45
N THR A 171 -20.44 -4.18 -5.58
CA THR A 171 -21.76 -4.70 -5.96
C THR A 171 -22.83 -4.34 -4.93
N LEU A 172 -24.06 -4.07 -5.40
CA LEU A 172 -25.25 -3.85 -4.56
C LEU A 172 -26.27 -4.98 -4.71
N TYR A 173 -26.23 -5.71 -5.82
CA TYR A 173 -27.20 -6.75 -6.22
C TYR A 173 -26.51 -8.10 -6.54
N GLY A 174 -25.21 -8.21 -6.23
CA GLY A 174 -24.34 -9.31 -6.66
C GLY A 174 -24.41 -10.57 -5.80
N ALA A 175 -25.14 -10.54 -4.67
CA ALA A 175 -25.05 -11.56 -3.64
C ALA A 175 -25.42 -12.96 -4.12
N LEU A 176 -26.40 -13.09 -5.01
CA LEU A 176 -26.73 -14.39 -5.60
C LEU A 176 -25.54 -14.97 -6.39
N ARG A 177 -24.89 -14.17 -7.26
CA ARG A 177 -23.79 -14.64 -8.11
C ARG A 177 -22.56 -15.01 -7.27
N GLU A 178 -22.26 -14.22 -6.25
CA GLU A 178 -21.09 -14.39 -5.39
C GLU A 178 -21.27 -15.55 -4.42
N ASN A 179 -22.45 -15.70 -3.83
CA ASN A 179 -22.70 -16.65 -2.75
C ASN A 179 -23.31 -17.98 -3.20
N ALA A 180 -23.85 -18.10 -4.42
CA ALA A 180 -24.52 -19.32 -4.86
C ALA A 180 -23.62 -20.56 -4.81
N LYS A 181 -22.41 -20.49 -5.38
CA LYS A 181 -21.48 -21.63 -5.43
C LYS A 181 -20.96 -22.03 -4.05
N PRO A 182 -20.52 -21.11 -3.16
CA PRO A 182 -20.20 -21.45 -1.77
C PRO A 182 -21.37 -22.06 -0.99
N LEU A 183 -22.59 -21.52 -1.13
CA LEU A 183 -23.77 -22.01 -0.40
C LEU A 183 -24.19 -23.41 -0.88
N LEU A 184 -24.15 -23.66 -2.19
CA LEU A 184 -24.36 -25.00 -2.76
C LEU A 184 -23.35 -26.01 -2.21
N ARG A 185 -22.05 -25.66 -2.18
CA ARG A 185 -21.00 -26.52 -1.61
C ARG A 185 -21.20 -26.82 -0.12
N LYS A 186 -21.78 -25.88 0.63
CA LYS A 186 -22.09 -26.02 2.05
C LYS A 186 -23.47 -26.65 2.33
N GLY A 187 -24.21 -27.05 1.29
CA GLY A 187 -25.56 -27.64 1.43
C GLY A 187 -26.64 -26.68 1.95
N GLN A 188 -26.41 -25.36 1.90
CA GLN A 188 -27.32 -24.34 2.45
C GLN A 188 -28.42 -23.94 1.44
N ILE A 189 -29.22 -24.91 1.00
CA ILE A 189 -30.20 -24.75 -0.09
C ILE A 189 -31.29 -23.73 0.26
N GLY A 190 -31.75 -23.66 1.52
CA GLY A 190 -32.74 -22.66 1.94
C GLY A 190 -32.25 -21.21 1.79
N LYS A 191 -30.99 -20.93 2.15
CA LYS A 191 -30.38 -19.60 1.96
C LYS A 191 -30.15 -19.28 0.49
N LEU A 192 -29.84 -20.29 -0.32
CA LEU A 192 -29.74 -20.12 -1.77
C LEU A 192 -31.09 -19.74 -2.38
N LEU A 193 -32.17 -20.42 -2.00
CA LEU A 193 -33.52 -20.09 -2.46
C LEU A 193 -33.94 -18.68 -2.03
N GLN A 194 -33.61 -18.27 -0.80
CA GLN A 194 -33.81 -16.90 -0.34
C GLN A 194 -33.08 -15.87 -1.21
N LEU A 195 -31.78 -16.11 -1.50
CA LEU A 195 -31.00 -15.24 -2.40
C LEU A 195 -31.58 -15.22 -3.82
N MET A 196 -32.08 -16.34 -4.33
CA MET A 196 -32.73 -16.40 -5.64
C MET A 196 -34.00 -15.56 -5.66
N MET A 197 -34.80 -15.62 -4.59
CA MET A 197 -36.01 -14.81 -4.46
C MET A 197 -35.68 -13.32 -4.35
N HIS A 198 -34.69 -12.95 -3.53
CA HIS A 198 -34.23 -11.55 -3.44
C HIS A 198 -33.72 -11.01 -4.79
N HIS A 199 -32.92 -11.80 -5.50
CA HIS A 199 -32.44 -11.44 -6.82
C HIS A 199 -33.59 -11.28 -7.84
N TYR A 200 -34.58 -12.18 -7.80
CA TYR A 200 -35.77 -12.12 -8.65
C TYR A 200 -36.61 -10.87 -8.40
N PHE A 201 -36.77 -10.47 -7.13
CA PHE A 201 -37.48 -9.26 -6.74
C PHE A 201 -36.62 -7.98 -6.77
N GLN A 202 -35.36 -8.06 -7.23
CA GLN A 202 -34.40 -6.96 -7.23
C GLN A 202 -34.24 -6.27 -5.88
N THR A 203 -34.49 -6.99 -4.78
CA THR A 203 -34.23 -6.45 -3.45
C THR A 203 -32.71 -6.39 -3.26
N PRO A 204 -32.14 -5.23 -2.97
CA PRO A 204 -30.70 -5.09 -2.87
C PRO A 204 -30.16 -5.87 -1.68
N ASP A 205 -29.35 -6.88 -1.95
CA ASP A 205 -28.80 -7.77 -0.93
C ASP A 205 -27.77 -7.07 -0.02
N TYR A 206 -27.13 -6.02 -0.52
CA TYR A 206 -26.04 -5.29 0.16
C TYR A 206 -26.36 -3.82 0.46
N MET A 207 -27.59 -3.34 0.27
CA MET A 207 -27.99 -2.00 0.72
C MET A 207 -28.23 -1.95 2.23
N LEU A 208 -27.21 -2.32 3.01
CA LEU A 208 -27.22 -2.30 4.48
C LEU A 208 -26.44 -1.12 5.05
N PHE A 209 -26.30 -0.04 4.26
CA PHE A 209 -25.52 1.15 4.61
C PHE A 209 -26.00 1.74 5.94
N ASP A 210 -27.32 1.83 6.15
CA ASP A 210 -27.87 2.31 7.42
C ASP A 210 -27.42 1.46 8.61
N LYS A 211 -27.34 0.13 8.45
CA LYS A 211 -26.87 -0.75 9.53
C LYS A 211 -25.38 -0.57 9.79
N ILE A 212 -24.59 -0.42 8.72
CA ILE A 212 -23.16 -0.15 8.81
C ILE A 212 -22.93 1.17 9.55
N MET A 213 -23.59 2.25 9.13
CA MET A 213 -23.46 3.58 9.73
C MET A 213 -24.01 3.63 11.16
N GLN A 214 -25.10 2.93 11.47
CA GLN A 214 -25.59 2.80 12.85
C GLN A 214 -24.58 2.10 13.75
N LEU A 215 -23.94 1.04 13.27
CA LEU A 215 -22.89 0.34 14.00
C LEU A 215 -21.68 1.27 14.21
N GLU A 216 -21.24 1.95 13.17
CA GLU A 216 -20.14 2.91 13.22
C GLU A 216 -20.40 4.05 14.23
N ASN A 217 -21.60 4.63 14.20
CA ASN A 217 -22.04 5.64 15.16
C ASN A 217 -22.04 5.12 16.60
N ALA A 218 -22.42 3.85 16.83
CA ALA A 218 -22.42 3.25 18.17
C ALA A 218 -21.01 3.11 18.77
N TYR A 219 -19.97 3.09 17.93
CA TYR A 219 -18.57 3.03 18.35
C TYR A 219 -17.80 4.35 18.12
N ASP A 220 -18.49 5.43 17.74
CA ASP A 220 -17.89 6.73 17.41
C ASP A 220 -16.79 6.63 16.32
N VAL A 221 -17.05 5.80 15.30
CA VAL A 221 -16.18 5.65 14.13
C VAL A 221 -16.90 6.15 12.89
N LYS A 222 -16.15 6.58 11.87
CA LYS A 222 -16.67 7.00 10.57
C LYS A 222 -15.89 6.33 9.45
N SER A 223 -16.59 5.97 8.39
CA SER A 223 -16.00 5.28 7.24
C SER A 223 -15.91 6.13 5.98
N THR A 224 -15.04 5.69 5.07
CA THR A 224 -15.04 6.15 3.68
C THR A 224 -15.57 5.05 2.77
N PHE A 225 -16.66 5.34 2.06
CA PHE A 225 -17.30 4.45 1.10
C PHE A 225 -16.77 4.76 -0.30
N PHE A 226 -16.05 3.82 -0.91
CA PHE A 226 -15.46 3.97 -2.23
C PHE A 226 -16.38 3.40 -3.31
N TRP A 227 -16.82 4.25 -4.24
CA TRP A 227 -17.82 3.90 -5.25
C TRP A 227 -17.21 3.69 -6.62
N LEU A 228 -17.59 2.60 -7.28
CA LEU A 228 -17.42 2.44 -8.73
C LEU A 228 -18.44 3.29 -9.47
N ILE A 229 -17.97 4.06 -10.46
CA ILE A 229 -18.84 4.96 -11.24
C ILE A 229 -19.39 4.27 -12.48
N HIS A 230 -18.61 3.37 -13.07
CA HIS A 230 -18.98 2.73 -14.33
C HIS A 230 -19.64 1.38 -14.09
N ARG A 231 -20.87 1.25 -14.57
CA ARG A 231 -21.49 -0.04 -14.83
C ARG A 231 -20.87 -0.67 -16.08
N ASN A 232 -20.83 -2.00 -16.13
CA ASN A 232 -20.40 -2.85 -17.26
C ASN A 232 -18.95 -3.35 -17.22
N LYS A 233 -18.72 -4.41 -17.99
CA LYS A 233 -17.43 -5.06 -18.17
C LYS A 233 -16.58 -4.26 -19.17
N TYR A 234 -15.33 -3.94 -18.80
CA TYR A 234 -14.35 -3.34 -19.72
C TYR A 234 -13.58 -4.40 -20.52
N ALA A 235 -12.63 -3.97 -21.35
CA ALA A 235 -11.93 -4.74 -22.39
C ALA A 235 -11.47 -6.16 -22.02
N LEU A 236 -11.18 -6.44 -20.73
CA LEU A 236 -10.77 -7.76 -20.22
C LEU A 236 -11.89 -8.56 -19.55
N ARG A 237 -13.16 -8.21 -19.79
CA ARG A 237 -14.36 -8.78 -19.15
C ARG A 237 -14.38 -8.68 -17.61
N ILE A 238 -13.55 -7.80 -17.04
CA ILE A 238 -13.52 -7.51 -15.61
C ILE A 238 -14.84 -6.82 -15.26
N PRO A 239 -15.65 -7.38 -14.34
CA PRO A 239 -16.86 -6.72 -13.89
C PRO A 239 -16.50 -5.46 -13.09
N ASN A 240 -17.16 -4.35 -13.38
CA ASN A 240 -17.25 -3.21 -12.46
C ASN A 240 -18.58 -3.30 -11.69
N ALA A 241 -19.11 -2.15 -11.25
CA ALA A 241 -20.39 -2.00 -10.58
C ALA A 241 -21.52 -2.76 -11.29
N ASP A 242 -22.38 -3.40 -10.51
CA ASP A 242 -23.66 -3.95 -10.96
C ASP A 242 -24.81 -2.94 -10.88
N TYR A 243 -24.55 -1.77 -10.31
CA TYR A 243 -25.46 -0.64 -10.17
C TYR A 243 -25.13 0.51 -11.13
N VAL A 244 -26.03 1.47 -11.25
CA VAL A 244 -25.84 2.72 -12.01
C VAL A 244 -25.81 3.85 -10.98
N LEU A 245 -24.78 4.69 -10.99
CA LEU A 245 -24.60 5.71 -9.96
C LEU A 245 -25.75 6.73 -9.96
N GLU A 246 -26.27 7.08 -11.14
CA GLU A 246 -27.34 8.07 -11.33
C GLU A 246 -28.73 7.57 -10.95
N LYS A 247 -28.88 6.27 -10.60
CA LYS A 247 -30.17 5.75 -10.14
C LYS A 247 -30.55 6.38 -8.81
N LYS A 248 -31.84 6.68 -8.65
CA LYS A 248 -32.40 7.35 -7.46
C LYS A 248 -32.01 6.63 -6.16
N GLU A 249 -32.07 5.31 -6.15
CA GLU A 249 -31.75 4.50 -4.96
C GLU A 249 -30.27 4.64 -4.57
N VAL A 250 -29.37 4.68 -5.54
CA VAL A 250 -27.92 4.83 -5.29
C VAL A 250 -27.60 6.27 -4.88
N GLN A 251 -28.24 7.25 -5.50
CA GLN A 251 -28.12 8.66 -5.10
C GLN A 251 -28.60 8.90 -3.67
N GLN A 252 -29.67 8.23 -3.25
CA GLN A 252 -30.14 8.27 -1.86
C GLN A 252 -29.10 7.71 -0.89
N LEU A 253 -28.38 6.64 -1.25
CA LEU A 253 -27.29 6.11 -0.42
C LEU A 253 -26.11 7.09 -0.33
N LEU A 254 -25.71 7.71 -1.44
CA LEU A 254 -24.65 8.73 -1.44
C LEU A 254 -24.98 9.90 -0.51
N ILE A 255 -26.23 10.36 -0.54
CA ILE A 255 -26.75 11.40 0.35
C ILE A 255 -26.72 10.91 1.80
N ALA A 256 -27.26 9.72 2.08
CA ALA A 256 -27.30 9.16 3.43
C ALA A 256 -25.90 8.99 4.05
N VAL A 257 -24.91 8.54 3.27
CA VAL A 257 -23.50 8.46 3.71
C VAL A 257 -22.99 9.84 4.12
N LYS A 258 -23.23 10.86 3.29
CA LYS A 258 -22.79 12.23 3.57
C LYS A 258 -23.50 12.83 4.79
N GLU A 259 -24.80 12.59 4.94
CA GLU A 259 -25.60 13.07 6.08
C GLU A 259 -25.21 12.41 7.41
N ASN A 260 -24.54 11.26 7.38
CA ASN A 260 -24.01 10.57 8.56
C ASN A 260 -22.54 10.90 8.88
N ASP A 261 -22.01 12.01 8.35
CA ASP A 261 -20.61 12.43 8.49
C ASP A 261 -19.59 11.41 7.95
N CYS A 262 -20.01 10.52 7.06
CA CYS A 262 -19.13 9.60 6.36
C CYS A 262 -18.70 10.19 5.01
N VAL A 263 -17.64 9.63 4.41
CA VAL A 263 -17.04 10.17 3.19
C VAL A 263 -17.35 9.28 1.99
N ASN A 264 -17.78 9.88 0.88
CA ASN A 264 -17.86 9.20 -0.41
C ASN A 264 -16.53 9.38 -1.17
N GLY A 265 -15.83 8.28 -1.41
CA GLY A 265 -14.59 8.21 -2.19
C GLY A 265 -14.78 7.53 -3.56
N LEU A 266 -13.80 7.68 -4.44
CA LEU A 266 -13.78 7.01 -5.74
C LEU A 266 -13.10 5.64 -5.63
N HIS A 267 -13.83 4.56 -5.91
CA HIS A 267 -13.21 3.27 -6.25
C HIS A 267 -12.89 3.30 -7.75
N LYS A 268 -11.62 3.40 -8.12
CA LYS A 268 -11.23 3.58 -9.53
C LYS A 268 -11.63 2.34 -10.34
N SER A 269 -12.45 2.54 -11.37
CA SER A 269 -12.85 1.45 -12.26
C SER A 269 -11.70 1.00 -13.16
N TYR A 270 -11.86 -0.15 -13.82
CA TYR A 270 -10.92 -0.64 -14.85
C TYR A 270 -10.95 0.19 -16.16
N SER A 271 -11.61 1.34 -16.17
CA SER A 271 -11.64 2.20 -17.36
C SER A 271 -10.27 2.84 -17.64
N THR A 272 -10.02 3.15 -18.91
CA THR A 272 -8.83 3.89 -19.37
C THR A 272 -8.86 5.38 -19.00
N LYS A 273 -9.94 5.88 -18.38
CA LYS A 273 -10.00 7.26 -17.92
C LYS A 273 -9.06 7.47 -16.73
N SER A 274 -8.52 8.67 -16.63
CA SER A 274 -7.70 9.08 -15.48
C SER A 274 -8.55 9.10 -14.19
N TYR A 275 -7.86 8.99 -13.05
CA TYR A 275 -8.49 9.13 -11.73
C TYR A 275 -9.26 10.45 -11.60
N SER A 276 -8.66 11.57 -12.02
CA SER A 276 -9.28 12.90 -11.96
C SER A 276 -10.59 12.98 -12.75
N ASN A 277 -10.64 12.34 -13.92
CA ASN A 277 -11.83 12.35 -14.77
C ASN A 277 -12.98 11.54 -14.15
N GLU A 278 -12.69 10.39 -13.55
CA GLU A 278 -13.71 9.63 -12.81
C GLU A 278 -14.13 10.37 -11.54
N LEU A 279 -13.20 10.97 -10.80
CA LEU A 279 -13.53 11.67 -9.56
C LEU A 279 -14.52 12.83 -9.79
N GLN A 280 -14.44 13.50 -10.95
CA GLN A 280 -15.42 14.51 -11.33
C GLN A 280 -16.83 13.94 -11.53
N LEU A 281 -16.97 12.70 -11.95
CA LEU A 281 -18.26 12.05 -12.15
C LEU A 281 -18.92 11.69 -10.81
N LEU A 282 -18.15 11.34 -9.79
CA LEU A 282 -18.69 11.05 -8.44
C LEU A 282 -19.17 12.32 -7.72
N LYS A 283 -18.57 13.46 -8.03
CA LYS A 283 -18.89 14.75 -7.39
C LYS A 283 -20.11 15.46 -8.01
N ARG A 284 -20.67 14.92 -9.09
CA ARG A 284 -21.87 15.44 -9.75
C ARG A 284 -23.11 14.94 -9.02
#